data_AF-A0A2H9L068-F1
#
_entry.id   AF-A0A2H9L068-F1
#
_cell.length_a   1.000
_cell.length_b   1.000
_cell.length_c   1.000
_cell.angle_alpha   90.00
_cell.angle_beta   90.00
_cell.angle_gamma   90.00
#
_symmetry.space_group_name_H-M   'P 1'
#
loop_
_entity.id
_entity.type
_entity.pdbx_description
1 polymer ?
#
loop_
_entity_poly.entity_id
_entity_poly.type
_entity_poly.pdbx_seq_one_letter_code
_entity_poly.pdbx_strand_id
1 'polypeptide(L)'
;MRRILLILLITASLALFGCIDNTPKTGGKILIPEPEEKDNTTLMPLLPEPCTGYENILKADECYLNLAAASQNFSICDKIYSISTRDDCLIPFSKTDASLCGQLSSPSKKNDCYEIAALTLNSTDYCVKISDSKRKQSCLESISPPCSFEPSEADTNLCLANLNNDSSFCRSNECVFDMAVKNSNLGACEQIPQNERALYLACKALVANDTGICEQFNLSIVADYCYQIAAYKANNSDWCSLAEDGSPYANSCYAHFAYLQGSPFLCRYASPEVERDNCYMNYSISTGNYSECKRVINSLLRSQCYFEVAFDNGDLRSCNALTSARTNCYNLVITGTVPIKSIESCHEVMDVQPWQYRCYMRFASEQNNRSICDFITDAKYRDDCNFKFS
;
A
#
# COMPACT_ATOMS: atom_id res chain seq x y z
N MET A 1 25.83 18.59 -14.83
CA MET A 1 27.02 18.29 -14.01
C MET A 1 26.75 18.05 -12.52
N ARG A 2 25.71 18.65 -11.88
CA ARG A 2 25.38 18.39 -10.46
C ARG A 2 24.81 16.99 -10.14
N ARG A 3 24.27 16.24 -11.11
CA ARG A 3 23.71 14.89 -10.88
C ARG A 3 24.76 13.76 -10.89
N ILE A 4 25.95 13.98 -11.45
CA ILE A 4 27.02 12.96 -11.47
C ILE A 4 27.78 12.93 -10.13
N LEU A 5 27.83 14.05 -9.40
CA LEU A 5 28.51 14.11 -8.10
C LEU A 5 27.74 13.40 -6.96
N LEU A 6 26.42 13.25 -7.08
CA LEU A 6 25.59 12.59 -6.08
C LEU A 6 25.67 11.05 -6.15
N ILE A 7 25.97 10.49 -7.34
CA ILE A 7 26.10 9.03 -7.52
C ILE A 7 27.45 8.52 -6.98
N LEU A 8 28.51 9.33 -7.01
CA LEU A 8 29.83 8.97 -6.46
C LEU A 8 29.91 9.05 -4.92
N LEU A 9 29.01 9.79 -4.26
CA LEU A 9 28.98 9.86 -2.78
C LEU A 9 28.21 8.70 -2.14
N ILE A 10 27.30 8.06 -2.89
CA ILE A 10 26.52 6.91 -2.41
C ILE A 10 27.30 5.60 -2.54
N THR A 11 28.23 5.48 -3.49
CA THR A 11 29.05 4.26 -3.64
C THR A 11 30.23 4.19 -2.66
N ALA A 12 30.64 5.31 -2.05
CA ALA A 12 31.71 5.33 -1.04
C ALA A 12 31.24 4.99 0.38
N SER A 13 29.93 4.98 0.65
CA SER A 13 29.36 4.71 1.98
C SER A 13 28.93 3.24 2.20
N LEU A 14 29.00 2.40 1.16
CA LEU A 14 28.61 0.97 1.21
C LEU A 14 29.78 0.01 1.50
N ALA A 15 30.99 0.51 1.77
CA ALA A 15 32.18 -0.31 2.03
C ALA A 15 32.60 -0.42 3.51
N LEU A 16 31.81 0.06 4.47
CA LEU A 16 32.19 0.08 5.90
C LEU A 16 31.25 -0.65 6.87
N PHE A 17 30.19 -1.32 6.41
CA PHE A 17 29.41 -2.20 7.28
C PHE A 17 29.94 -3.63 7.20
N GLY A 18 31.00 -3.86 7.97
CA GLY A 18 31.52 -5.19 8.26
C GLY A 18 30.46 -6.07 8.93
N CYS A 19 30.49 -7.35 8.57
CA CYS A 19 29.71 -8.42 9.15
C CYS A 19 29.87 -8.45 10.68
N ILE A 20 28.78 -8.24 11.41
CA ILE A 20 28.68 -8.61 12.83
C ILE A 20 28.02 -9.99 12.86
N ASP A 21 28.84 -11.03 13.04
CA ASP A 21 28.39 -12.37 13.37
C ASP A 21 27.80 -12.37 14.78
N ASN A 22 26.48 -12.20 14.88
CA ASN A 22 25.73 -12.49 16.09
C ASN A 22 25.56 -14.02 16.19
N THR A 23 26.59 -14.69 16.70
CA THR A 23 26.44 -16.07 17.18
C THR A 23 25.54 -16.05 18.43
N PRO A 24 24.44 -16.82 18.45
CA PRO A 24 23.66 -16.98 19.66
C PRO A 24 24.50 -17.73 20.69
N LYS A 25 24.81 -17.05 21.81
CA LYS A 25 25.39 -17.70 23.01
C LYS A 25 24.47 -18.84 23.41
N THR A 26 24.93 -20.07 23.19
CA THR A 26 24.39 -21.28 23.78
C THR A 26 24.41 -21.13 25.30
N GLY A 27 23.22 -20.88 25.86
CA GLY A 27 23.00 -20.87 27.30
C GLY A 27 23.37 -22.22 27.89
N GLY A 28 24.17 -22.19 28.96
CA GLY A 28 24.54 -23.36 29.72
C GLY A 28 23.30 -24.08 30.25
N LYS A 29 23.30 -25.41 30.09
CA LYS A 29 22.37 -26.30 30.76
C LYS A 29 22.57 -26.15 32.28
N ILE A 30 21.63 -25.49 32.93
CA ILE A 30 21.44 -25.62 34.38
C ILE A 30 20.79 -27.00 34.58
N LEU A 31 21.56 -27.92 35.13
CA LEU A 31 21.06 -29.20 35.64
C LEU A 31 20.21 -28.90 36.87
N ILE A 32 18.90 -28.83 36.67
CA ILE A 32 17.94 -28.90 37.77
C ILE A 32 17.84 -30.38 38.16
N PRO A 33 18.09 -30.74 39.43
CA PRO A 33 17.93 -32.12 39.88
C PRO A 33 16.47 -32.55 39.69
N GLU A 34 16.32 -33.65 38.96
CA GLU A 34 15.09 -34.40 38.75
C GLU A 34 14.48 -34.74 40.12
N PRO A 35 13.26 -34.27 40.43
CA PRO A 35 12.60 -34.66 41.67
C PRO A 35 12.25 -36.14 41.57
N GLU A 36 12.86 -36.95 42.45
CA GLU A 36 12.48 -38.35 42.65
C GLU A 36 11.00 -38.42 43.05
N GLU A 37 10.16 -38.70 42.07
CA GLU A 37 8.75 -38.96 42.25
C GLU A 37 8.61 -40.35 42.87
N LYS A 38 8.43 -40.38 44.19
CA LYS A 38 8.12 -41.59 44.93
C LYS A 38 6.71 -42.05 44.53
N ASP A 39 6.67 -42.94 43.55
CA ASP A 39 5.52 -43.75 43.19
C ASP A 39 5.10 -44.60 44.40
N ASN A 40 4.16 -44.06 45.16
CA ASN A 40 3.43 -44.78 46.18
C ASN A 40 1.98 -44.94 45.70
N THR A 41 1.81 -45.47 44.48
CA THR A 41 0.51 -45.85 43.94
C THR A 41 -0.01 -47.05 44.71
N THR A 42 -0.78 -46.74 45.76
CA THR A 42 -1.61 -47.71 46.44
C THR A 42 -2.69 -48.15 45.46
N LEU A 43 -2.54 -49.35 44.91
CA LEU A 43 -3.49 -49.99 43.98
C LEU A 43 -4.87 -50.10 44.65
N MET A 44 -5.70 -49.08 44.45
CA MET A 44 -7.14 -49.17 44.69
C MET A 44 -7.71 -50.14 43.65
N PRO A 45 -8.60 -51.07 44.04
CA PRO A 45 -9.24 -51.99 43.11
C PRO A 45 -9.90 -51.19 41.98
N LEU A 46 -9.53 -51.47 40.72
CA LEU A 46 -10.16 -50.88 39.54
C LEU A 46 -11.66 -51.17 39.61
N LEU A 47 -12.45 -50.16 39.98
CA LEU A 47 -13.88 -50.17 39.72
C LEU A 47 -14.08 -50.33 38.21
N PRO A 48 -15.02 -51.19 37.77
CA PRO A 48 -15.28 -51.39 36.35
C PRO A 48 -15.51 -50.03 35.69
N GLU A 49 -14.79 -49.77 34.60
CA GLU A 49 -14.85 -48.46 33.97
C GLU A 49 -16.29 -48.16 33.54
N PRO A 50 -16.86 -47.02 33.99
CA PRO A 50 -18.18 -46.61 33.56
C PRO A 50 -18.19 -46.51 32.03
N CYS A 51 -19.28 -46.97 31.41
CA CYS A 51 -19.52 -47.01 29.95
C CYS A 51 -18.91 -48.18 29.16
N THR A 52 -18.14 -49.10 29.76
CA THR A 52 -17.58 -50.26 29.03
C THR A 52 -18.58 -51.38 28.69
N GLY A 53 -19.77 -51.35 29.28
CA GLY A 53 -20.79 -52.40 29.11
C GLY A 53 -21.71 -52.27 27.88
N TYR A 54 -21.50 -51.26 27.03
CA TYR A 54 -22.35 -51.05 25.85
C TYR A 54 -21.78 -51.75 24.61
N GLU A 55 -22.54 -52.63 23.98
CA GLU A 55 -22.16 -53.25 22.70
C GLU A 55 -22.16 -52.25 21.52
N ASN A 56 -22.92 -51.16 21.64
CA ASN A 56 -23.04 -50.14 20.61
C ASN A 56 -22.10 -48.96 20.91
N ILE A 57 -21.12 -48.74 20.02
CA ILE A 57 -20.11 -47.68 20.12
C ILE A 57 -20.75 -46.29 20.32
N LEU A 58 -21.87 -45.99 19.65
CA LEU A 58 -22.54 -44.70 19.79
C LEU A 58 -23.07 -44.46 21.21
N LYS A 59 -23.59 -45.52 21.86
CA LYS A 59 -24.06 -45.44 23.24
C LYS A 59 -22.90 -45.33 24.23
N ALA A 60 -21.78 -45.98 23.94
CA ALA A 60 -20.56 -45.84 24.73
C ALA A 60 -20.01 -44.41 24.65
N ASP A 61 -19.92 -43.85 23.44
CA ASP A 61 -19.47 -42.48 23.19
C ASP A 61 -20.36 -41.44 23.88
N GLU A 62 -21.69 -41.60 23.77
CA GLU A 62 -22.67 -40.74 24.46
C GLU A 62 -22.55 -40.84 25.98
N CYS A 63 -22.29 -42.05 26.51
CA CYS A 63 -22.06 -42.25 27.93
C CYS A 63 -20.78 -41.53 28.41
N TYR A 64 -19.68 -41.67 27.68
CA TYR A 64 -18.42 -40.98 28.00
C TYR A 64 -18.54 -39.45 27.89
N LEU A 65 -19.26 -38.94 26.89
CA LEU A 65 -19.55 -37.50 26.73
C LEU A 65 -20.28 -36.94 27.96
N ASN A 66 -21.36 -37.60 28.37
CA ASN A 66 -22.14 -37.20 29.55
C ASN A 66 -21.33 -37.32 30.84
N LEU A 67 -20.51 -38.37 30.96
CA LEU A 67 -19.65 -38.58 32.10
C LEU A 67 -18.58 -37.48 32.22
N ALA A 68 -17.91 -37.13 31.11
CA ALA A 68 -16.93 -36.05 31.05
C ALA A 68 -17.54 -34.72 31.52
N ALA A 69 -18.74 -34.40 31.03
CA ALA A 69 -19.47 -33.21 31.43
C ALA A 69 -19.86 -33.23 32.92
N ALA A 70 -20.35 -34.35 33.43
CA ALA A 70 -20.75 -34.49 34.83
C ALA A 70 -19.56 -34.41 35.80
N SER A 71 -18.41 -34.98 35.42
CA SER A 71 -17.20 -35.01 36.25
C SER A 71 -16.28 -33.82 36.03
N GLN A 72 -16.57 -32.95 35.06
CA GLN A 72 -15.70 -31.86 34.62
C GLN A 72 -14.27 -32.33 34.29
N ASN A 73 -14.13 -33.51 33.66
CA ASN A 73 -12.82 -34.10 33.35
C ASN A 73 -12.70 -34.39 31.85
N PHE A 74 -11.93 -33.56 31.14
CA PHE A 74 -11.76 -33.67 29.70
C PHE A 74 -10.98 -34.92 29.28
N SER A 75 -10.16 -35.52 30.15
CA SER A 75 -9.42 -36.76 29.79
C SER A 75 -10.35 -37.96 29.54
N ILE A 76 -11.62 -37.86 29.97
CA ILE A 76 -12.66 -38.84 29.62
C ILE A 76 -13.02 -38.75 28.13
N CYS A 77 -12.89 -37.58 27.50
CA CYS A 77 -13.13 -37.41 26.08
C CYS A 77 -12.16 -38.26 25.24
N ASP A 78 -10.95 -38.54 25.71
CA ASP A 78 -9.98 -39.38 25.00
C ASP A 78 -10.45 -40.84 24.82
N LYS A 79 -11.48 -41.24 25.58
CA LYS A 79 -12.11 -42.57 25.49
C LYS A 79 -13.21 -42.66 24.44
N ILE A 80 -13.63 -41.53 23.87
CA ILE A 80 -14.67 -41.47 22.84
C ILE A 80 -14.09 -41.89 21.48
N TYR A 81 -14.72 -42.86 20.83
CA TYR A 81 -14.25 -43.43 19.57
C TYR A 81 -14.59 -42.53 18.37
N SER A 82 -15.81 -42.01 18.30
CA SER A 82 -16.23 -41.08 17.25
C SER A 82 -15.47 -39.75 17.36
N ILE A 83 -14.66 -39.43 16.35
CA ILE A 83 -13.89 -38.18 16.29
C ILE A 83 -14.80 -36.95 16.41
N SER A 84 -15.98 -36.98 15.77
CA SER A 84 -16.92 -35.86 15.88
C SER A 84 -17.44 -35.68 17.30
N THR A 85 -17.84 -36.77 17.95
CA THR A 85 -18.36 -36.77 19.33
C THR A 85 -17.28 -36.39 20.33
N ARG A 86 -16.03 -36.82 20.08
CA ARG A 86 -14.86 -36.42 20.87
C ARG A 86 -14.61 -34.92 20.75
N ASP A 87 -14.61 -34.38 19.54
CA ASP A 87 -14.46 -32.94 19.33
C ASP A 87 -15.58 -32.16 20.06
N ASP A 88 -16.82 -32.66 20.03
CA ASP A 88 -17.96 -32.09 20.76
C ASP A 88 -17.78 -32.16 22.29
N CYS A 89 -17.16 -33.24 22.78
CA CYS A 89 -16.81 -33.40 24.19
C CYS A 89 -15.76 -32.38 24.66
N LEU A 90 -14.78 -32.03 23.82
CA LEU A 90 -13.68 -31.13 24.16
C LEU A 90 -14.06 -29.65 24.14
N ILE A 91 -15.01 -29.23 23.29
CA ILE A 91 -15.40 -27.81 23.10
C ILE A 91 -15.80 -27.10 24.41
N PRO A 92 -16.63 -27.67 25.30
CA PRO A 92 -16.98 -26.99 26.56
C PRO A 92 -15.77 -26.66 27.45
N PHE A 93 -14.74 -27.51 27.44
CA PHE A 93 -13.53 -27.36 28.26
C PHE A 93 -12.52 -26.37 27.66
N SER A 94 -12.59 -26.12 26.36
CA SER A 94 -11.67 -25.20 25.70
C SER A 94 -11.85 -23.74 26.11
N LYS A 95 -13.00 -23.41 26.73
CA LYS A 95 -13.27 -22.09 27.32
C LYS A 95 -12.34 -21.77 28.49
N THR A 96 -11.89 -22.79 29.22
CA THR A 96 -10.96 -22.65 30.35
C THR A 96 -9.53 -22.99 29.95
N ASP A 97 -9.35 -23.91 28.99
CA ASP A 97 -8.04 -24.31 28.47
C ASP A 97 -8.03 -24.34 26.94
N ALA A 98 -7.60 -23.24 26.36
CA ALA A 98 -7.52 -23.07 24.91
C ALA A 98 -6.46 -23.98 24.24
N SER A 99 -5.60 -24.66 25.00
CA SER A 99 -4.69 -25.68 24.44
C SER A 99 -5.47 -26.87 23.84
N LEU A 100 -6.66 -27.16 24.38
CA LEU A 100 -7.54 -28.23 23.91
C LEU A 100 -8.06 -27.99 22.48
N CYS A 101 -8.17 -26.73 22.04
CA CYS A 101 -8.51 -26.42 20.64
C CYS A 101 -7.50 -27.03 19.64
N GLY A 102 -6.25 -27.24 20.08
CA GLY A 102 -5.23 -27.90 19.27
C GLY A 102 -5.56 -29.35 18.93
N GLN A 103 -6.31 -30.02 19.80
CA GLN A 103 -6.64 -31.44 19.74
C GLN A 103 -7.88 -31.74 18.87
N LEU A 104 -8.68 -30.71 18.54
CA LEU A 104 -9.84 -30.85 17.66
C LEU A 104 -9.41 -31.26 16.25
N SER A 105 -10.11 -32.25 15.69
CA SER A 105 -9.81 -32.78 14.35
C SER A 105 -10.50 -32.01 13.24
N SER A 106 -11.71 -31.49 13.47
CA SER A 106 -12.41 -30.66 12.49
C SER A 106 -11.81 -29.25 12.40
N PRO A 107 -11.34 -28.79 11.23
CA PRO A 107 -10.81 -27.44 11.06
C PRO A 107 -11.83 -26.34 11.39
N SER A 108 -13.11 -26.56 11.11
CA SER A 108 -14.18 -25.60 11.44
C SER A 108 -14.33 -25.47 12.95
N LYS A 109 -14.48 -26.59 13.66
CA LYS A 109 -14.61 -26.61 15.13
C LYS A 109 -13.36 -26.03 15.80
N LYS A 110 -12.18 -26.29 15.22
CA LYS A 110 -10.90 -25.73 15.69
C LYS A 110 -10.85 -24.20 15.57
N ASN A 111 -11.30 -23.66 14.43
CA ASN A 111 -11.42 -22.21 14.24
C ASN A 111 -12.46 -21.60 15.19
N ASP A 112 -13.63 -22.23 15.35
CA ASP A 112 -14.66 -21.81 16.31
C ASP A 112 -14.11 -21.77 17.75
N CYS A 113 -13.39 -22.82 18.13
CA CYS A 113 -12.78 -22.97 19.44
C CYS A 113 -11.76 -21.87 19.73
N TYR A 114 -10.83 -21.61 18.80
CA TYR A 114 -9.83 -20.56 18.98
C TYR A 114 -10.43 -19.15 18.97
N GLU A 115 -11.48 -18.91 18.18
CA GLU A 115 -12.18 -17.62 18.18
C GLU A 115 -12.88 -17.37 19.53
N ILE A 116 -13.61 -18.35 20.06
CA ILE A 116 -14.24 -18.27 21.39
C ILE A 116 -13.18 -18.06 22.47
N ALA A 117 -12.08 -18.82 22.42
CA ALA A 117 -10.97 -18.67 23.36
C ALA A 117 -10.34 -17.28 23.30
N ALA A 118 -10.11 -16.77 22.09
CA ALA A 118 -9.56 -15.43 21.88
C ALA A 118 -10.47 -14.36 22.52
N LEU A 119 -11.77 -14.41 22.25
CA LEU A 119 -12.75 -13.45 22.77
C LEU A 119 -12.92 -13.56 24.29
N THR A 120 -12.93 -14.79 24.84
CA THR A 120 -13.12 -15.02 26.28
C THR A 120 -11.90 -14.60 27.08
N LEU A 121 -10.70 -14.84 26.54
CA LEU A 121 -9.42 -14.55 27.20
C LEU A 121 -8.83 -13.20 26.78
N ASN A 122 -9.52 -12.46 25.89
CA ASN A 122 -9.08 -11.20 25.29
C ASN A 122 -7.63 -11.28 24.76
N SER A 123 -7.30 -12.35 24.03
CA SER A 123 -5.93 -12.65 23.58
C SER A 123 -5.88 -12.91 22.07
N THR A 124 -5.09 -12.09 21.37
CA THR A 124 -4.85 -12.19 19.92
C THR A 124 -4.04 -13.44 19.54
N ASP A 125 -3.31 -14.04 20.49
CA ASP A 125 -2.52 -15.26 20.29
C ASP A 125 -3.38 -16.46 19.85
N TYR A 126 -4.66 -16.46 20.19
CA TYR A 126 -5.59 -17.49 19.74
C TYR A 126 -6.17 -17.16 18.36
N CYS A 127 -6.42 -15.88 18.04
CA CYS A 127 -6.84 -15.51 16.68
C CYS A 127 -5.79 -15.90 15.63
N VAL A 128 -4.49 -15.76 15.93
CA VAL A 128 -3.44 -16.15 14.97
C VAL A 128 -3.40 -17.65 14.67
N LYS A 129 -3.98 -18.49 15.56
CA LYS A 129 -4.14 -19.94 15.37
C LYS A 129 -5.35 -20.34 14.52
N ILE A 130 -6.24 -19.39 14.20
CA ILE A 130 -7.35 -19.61 13.26
C ILE A 130 -6.77 -19.77 11.86
N SER A 131 -7.12 -20.88 11.21
CA SER A 131 -6.63 -21.23 9.87
C SER A 131 -7.37 -20.51 8.74
N ASP A 132 -8.66 -20.20 8.94
CA ASP A 132 -9.44 -19.41 8.00
C ASP A 132 -9.03 -17.94 8.05
N SER A 133 -8.58 -17.38 6.93
CA SER A 133 -8.03 -16.02 6.88
C SER A 133 -9.04 -14.93 7.19
N LYS A 134 -10.31 -15.08 6.75
CA LYS A 134 -11.37 -14.10 7.00
C LYS A 134 -11.76 -14.09 8.46
N ARG A 135 -11.95 -15.26 9.07
CA ARG A 135 -12.28 -15.38 10.50
C ARG A 135 -11.13 -14.95 11.39
N LYS A 136 -9.88 -15.29 11.02
CA LYS A 136 -8.68 -14.80 11.71
C LYS A 136 -8.67 -13.28 11.76
N GLN A 137 -8.91 -12.63 10.62
CA GLN A 137 -8.96 -11.17 10.54
C GLN A 137 -10.10 -10.60 11.41
N SER A 138 -11.32 -11.14 11.30
CA SER A 138 -12.48 -10.72 12.11
C SER A 138 -12.25 -10.88 13.62
N CYS A 139 -11.60 -11.98 14.03
CA CYS A 139 -11.23 -12.24 15.43
C CYS A 139 -10.23 -11.20 15.93
N LEU A 140 -9.17 -10.94 15.14
CA LEU A 140 -8.17 -9.93 15.48
C LEU A 140 -8.81 -8.55 15.59
N GLU A 141 -9.70 -8.17 14.67
CA GLU A 141 -10.43 -6.89 14.69
C GLU A 141 -11.32 -6.72 15.92
N SER A 142 -11.90 -7.81 16.44
CA SER A 142 -12.81 -7.77 17.58
C SER A 142 -12.11 -7.59 18.93
N ILE A 143 -10.80 -7.88 19.00
CA ILE A 143 -10.04 -7.98 20.26
C ILE A 143 -8.92 -6.95 20.31
N SER A 144 -8.29 -6.67 19.18
CA SER A 144 -7.21 -5.70 19.13
C SER A 144 -7.75 -4.31 19.53
N PRO A 145 -6.96 -3.53 20.29
CA PRO A 145 -7.31 -2.14 20.56
C PRO A 145 -7.63 -1.40 19.25
N PRO A 146 -8.55 -0.42 19.26
CA PRO A 146 -8.78 0.44 18.11
C PRO A 146 -7.45 0.97 17.55
N CYS A 147 -7.37 1.11 16.23
CA CYS A 147 -6.18 1.60 15.51
C CYS A 147 -4.97 0.65 15.47
N SER A 148 -5.06 -0.58 15.98
CA SER A 148 -3.92 -1.53 15.99
C SER A 148 -3.54 -2.09 14.60
N PHE A 149 -4.34 -1.84 13.57
CA PHE A 149 -4.13 -2.36 12.21
C PHE A 149 -3.72 -1.30 11.22
N GLU A 150 -3.41 -0.09 11.69
CA GLU A 150 -2.95 0.97 10.81
C GLU A 150 -1.57 0.62 10.24
N PRO A 151 -1.34 0.85 8.93
CA PRO A 151 -0.16 0.34 8.22
C PRO A 151 1.14 1.04 8.64
N SER A 152 1.03 2.19 9.29
CA SER A 152 2.17 2.95 9.82
C SER A 152 1.88 3.51 11.20
N GLU A 153 2.95 3.88 11.91
CA GLU A 153 2.86 4.59 13.19
C GLU A 153 2.17 5.96 13.03
N ALA A 154 2.34 6.64 11.90
CA ALA A 154 1.67 7.91 11.62
C ALA A 154 0.15 7.73 11.53
N ASP A 155 -0.30 6.69 10.82
CA ASP A 155 -1.72 6.35 10.68
C ASP A 155 -2.32 5.90 12.03
N THR A 156 -1.56 5.12 12.82
CA THR A 156 -1.95 4.73 14.19
C THR A 156 -2.21 5.96 15.06
N ASN A 157 -1.27 6.92 15.07
CA ASN A 157 -1.38 8.14 15.87
C ASN A 157 -2.57 9.00 15.41
N LEU A 158 -2.78 9.15 14.11
CA LEU A 158 -3.93 9.88 13.56
C LEU A 158 -5.26 9.20 13.92
N CYS A 159 -5.33 7.87 13.85
CA CYS A 159 -6.51 7.12 14.24
C CYS A 159 -6.81 7.29 15.74
N LEU A 160 -5.80 7.18 16.62
CA LEU A 160 -5.96 7.39 18.06
C LEU A 160 -6.37 8.84 18.38
N ALA A 161 -5.78 9.81 17.69
CA ALA A 161 -6.13 11.22 17.85
C ALA A 161 -7.58 11.49 17.44
N ASN A 162 -8.05 10.90 16.33
CA ASN A 162 -9.43 11.00 15.89
C ASN A 162 -10.40 10.33 16.87
N LEU A 163 -10.08 9.11 17.32
CA LEU A 163 -10.92 8.33 18.23
C LEU A 163 -11.16 9.05 19.56
N ASN A 164 -10.11 9.69 20.10
CA ASN A 164 -10.18 10.41 21.37
C ASN A 164 -10.50 11.90 21.20
N ASN A 165 -10.58 12.39 19.96
CA ASN A 165 -10.62 13.82 19.61
C ASN A 165 -9.56 14.65 20.37
N ASP A 166 -8.34 14.10 20.46
CA ASP A 166 -7.22 14.67 21.21
C ASP A 166 -5.95 14.62 20.38
N SER A 167 -5.41 15.80 20.05
CA SER A 167 -4.17 15.93 19.26
C SER A 167 -2.92 15.56 20.05
N SER A 168 -3.00 15.32 21.35
CA SER A 168 -1.86 14.85 22.14
C SER A 168 -1.32 13.48 21.67
N PHE A 169 -2.15 12.69 20.98
CA PHE A 169 -1.73 11.44 20.33
C PHE A 169 -0.95 11.65 19.03
N CYS A 170 -0.98 12.86 18.46
CA CYS A 170 -0.23 13.18 17.25
C CYS A 170 1.25 13.45 17.55
N ARG A 171 2.13 12.87 16.72
CA ARG A 171 3.58 13.08 16.81
C ARG A 171 4.15 14.02 15.74
N SER A 172 3.33 14.43 14.78
CA SER A 172 3.70 15.37 13.72
C SER A 172 2.61 16.42 13.51
N ASN A 173 2.98 17.57 12.94
CA ASN A 173 2.04 18.66 12.69
C ASN A 173 1.03 18.30 11.59
N GLU A 174 1.40 17.43 10.65
CA GLU A 174 0.48 16.89 9.63
C GLU A 174 -0.62 16.04 10.27
N CYS A 175 -0.29 15.23 11.29
CA CYS A 175 -1.30 14.49 12.05
C CYS A 175 -2.27 15.45 12.77
N VAL A 176 -1.73 16.48 13.44
CA VAL A 176 -2.55 17.49 14.12
C VAL A 176 -3.47 18.20 13.13
N PHE A 177 -2.94 18.60 11.97
CA PHE A 177 -3.70 19.20 10.88
C PHE A 177 -4.84 18.29 10.41
N ASP A 178 -4.53 17.03 10.07
CA ASP A 178 -5.51 16.12 9.49
C ASP A 178 -6.62 15.77 10.49
N MET A 179 -6.28 15.57 11.76
CA MET A 179 -7.26 15.39 12.82
C MET A 179 -8.12 16.65 13.00
N ALA A 180 -7.50 17.83 13.08
CA ALA A 180 -8.20 19.09 13.30
C ALA A 180 -9.23 19.37 12.20
N VAL A 181 -8.84 19.19 10.93
CA VAL A 181 -9.73 19.36 9.77
C VAL A 181 -10.87 18.34 9.81
N LYS A 182 -10.55 17.04 10.00
CA LYS A 182 -11.55 15.97 10.02
C LYS A 182 -12.60 16.14 11.13
N ASN A 183 -12.16 16.59 12.31
CA ASN A 183 -13.02 16.77 13.48
C ASN A 183 -13.57 18.20 13.62
N SER A 184 -13.27 19.11 12.67
CA SER A 184 -13.60 20.53 12.77
C SER A 184 -13.14 21.17 14.09
N ASN A 185 -11.98 20.74 14.60
CA ASN A 185 -11.45 21.15 15.90
C ASN A 185 -10.45 22.30 15.74
N LEU A 186 -10.95 23.54 15.86
CA LEU A 186 -10.12 24.74 15.68
C LEU A 186 -9.01 24.84 16.74
N GLY A 187 -9.25 24.35 17.96
CA GLY A 187 -8.27 24.37 19.05
C GLY A 187 -7.07 23.47 18.78
N ALA A 188 -7.25 22.36 18.06
CA ALA A 188 -6.15 21.51 17.65
C ALA A 188 -5.19 22.23 16.67
N CYS A 189 -5.71 23.08 15.78
CA CYS A 189 -4.86 23.90 14.91
C CYS A 189 -3.91 24.81 15.70
N GLU A 190 -4.30 25.28 16.90
CA GLU A 190 -3.45 26.11 17.78
C GLU A 190 -2.23 25.37 18.35
N GLN A 191 -2.16 24.05 18.21
CA GLN A 191 -1.01 23.25 18.60
C GLN A 191 0.06 23.18 17.51
N ILE A 192 -0.25 23.57 16.27
CA ILE A 192 0.74 23.64 15.19
C ILE A 192 1.69 24.82 15.48
N PRO A 193 3.01 24.59 15.54
CA PRO A 193 3.99 25.62 15.86
C PRO A 193 3.93 26.84 14.93
N GLN A 194 4.06 28.04 15.51
CA GLN A 194 3.99 29.31 14.76
C GLN A 194 5.16 29.54 13.78
N ASN A 195 6.21 28.73 13.78
CA ASN A 195 7.23 28.74 12.73
C ASN A 195 6.75 28.04 11.46
N GLU A 196 5.68 27.24 11.51
CA GLU A 196 5.00 26.61 10.38
C GLU A 196 3.71 27.35 10.01
N ARG A 197 3.82 28.68 9.88
CA ARG A 197 2.68 29.60 9.74
C ARG A 197 1.69 29.20 8.65
N ALA A 198 2.18 28.80 7.47
CA ALA A 198 1.30 28.43 6.36
C ALA A 198 0.44 27.21 6.68
N LEU A 199 1.01 26.18 7.34
CA LEU A 199 0.28 24.98 7.77
C LEU A 199 -0.75 25.31 8.85
N TYR A 200 -0.35 26.11 9.85
CA TYR A 200 -1.23 26.62 10.90
C TYR A 200 -2.44 27.38 10.33
N LEU A 201 -2.19 28.34 9.43
CA LEU A 201 -3.24 29.12 8.79
C LEU A 201 -4.15 28.27 7.91
N ALA A 202 -3.58 27.33 7.14
CA ALA A 202 -4.35 26.43 6.29
C ALA A 202 -5.28 25.52 7.10
N CYS A 203 -4.82 25.02 8.26
CA CYS A 203 -5.64 24.26 9.19
C CYS A 203 -6.86 25.07 9.63
N LYS A 204 -6.62 26.31 10.10
CA LYS A 204 -7.68 27.21 10.55
C LYS A 204 -8.63 27.59 9.42
N ALA A 205 -8.11 27.89 8.23
CA ALA A 205 -8.90 28.23 7.05
C ALA A 205 -9.86 27.09 6.66
N LEU A 206 -9.40 25.84 6.69
CA LEU A 206 -10.23 24.67 6.39
C LEU A 206 -11.26 24.38 7.48
N VAL A 207 -10.86 24.40 8.75
CA VAL A 207 -11.76 24.13 9.88
C VAL A 207 -12.86 25.20 9.98
N ALA A 208 -12.51 26.47 9.77
CA ALA A 208 -13.46 27.57 9.80
C ALA A 208 -14.22 27.76 8.47
N ASN A 209 -13.80 27.07 7.41
CA ASN A 209 -14.25 27.29 6.03
C ASN A 209 -14.16 28.78 5.62
N ASP A 210 -13.04 29.42 5.94
CA ASP A 210 -12.76 30.84 5.69
C ASP A 210 -11.36 31.03 5.11
N THR A 211 -11.28 31.28 3.80
CA THR A 211 -10.04 31.50 3.07
C THR A 211 -9.34 32.80 3.46
N GLY A 212 -10.07 33.79 4.02
CA GLY A 212 -9.49 35.05 4.47
C GLY A 212 -8.50 34.87 5.63
N ILE A 213 -8.54 33.72 6.31
CA ILE A 213 -7.59 33.39 7.38
C ILE A 213 -6.14 33.34 6.87
N CYS A 214 -5.90 32.91 5.63
CA CYS A 214 -4.55 32.88 5.05
C CYS A 214 -3.91 34.27 4.95
N GLU A 215 -4.69 35.36 4.95
CA GLU A 215 -4.19 36.74 4.77
C GLU A 215 -3.78 37.43 6.09
N GLN A 216 -4.03 36.81 7.25
CA GLN A 216 -3.92 37.47 8.56
C GLN A 216 -2.53 38.04 8.91
N PHE A 217 -1.46 37.57 8.26
CA PHE A 217 -0.08 37.97 8.59
C PHE A 217 0.56 38.98 7.62
N ASN A 218 -0.17 39.49 6.61
CA ASN A 218 0.35 40.46 5.62
C ASN A 218 1.67 40.03 4.94
N LEU A 219 1.94 38.73 4.83
CA LEU A 219 3.11 38.16 4.16
C LEU A 219 2.63 37.34 2.97
N SER A 220 2.77 37.86 1.74
CA SER A 220 2.21 37.22 0.53
C SER A 220 2.68 35.77 0.36
N ILE A 221 3.98 35.51 0.53
CA ILE A 221 4.55 34.14 0.46
C ILE A 221 3.89 33.15 1.43
N VAL A 222 3.54 33.59 2.65
CA VAL A 222 2.92 32.71 3.65
C VAL A 222 1.45 32.46 3.29
N ALA A 223 0.75 33.49 2.81
CA ALA A 223 -0.63 33.39 2.35
C ALA A 223 -0.74 32.44 1.14
N ASP A 224 0.12 32.61 0.14
CA ASP A 224 0.16 31.77 -1.05
C ASP A 224 0.41 30.30 -0.72
N TYR A 225 1.34 30.03 0.20
CA TYR A 225 1.62 28.66 0.63
C TYR A 225 0.45 28.08 1.45
N CYS A 226 -0.20 28.90 2.27
CA CYS A 226 -1.43 28.53 2.98
C CYS A 226 -2.53 28.09 2.00
N TYR A 227 -2.78 28.89 0.96
CA TYR A 227 -3.76 28.55 -0.08
C TYR A 227 -3.44 27.25 -0.79
N GLN A 228 -2.16 27.01 -1.13
CA GLN A 228 -1.76 25.75 -1.75
C GLN A 228 -2.05 24.54 -0.86
N ILE A 229 -1.63 24.58 0.42
CA ILE A 229 -1.85 23.48 1.38
C ILE A 229 -3.35 23.21 1.51
N ALA A 230 -4.13 24.27 1.70
CA ALA A 230 -5.56 24.15 1.89
C ALA A 230 -6.27 23.66 0.62
N ALA A 231 -5.85 24.12 -0.56
CA ALA A 231 -6.34 23.61 -1.83
C ALA A 231 -6.13 22.10 -1.94
N TYR A 232 -4.91 21.61 -1.69
CA TYR A 232 -4.59 20.17 -1.74
C TYR A 232 -5.41 19.35 -0.77
N LYS A 233 -5.55 19.83 0.47
CA LYS A 233 -6.29 19.10 1.52
C LYS A 233 -7.81 19.14 1.29
N ALA A 234 -8.35 20.21 0.72
CA ALA A 234 -9.75 20.31 0.33
C ALA A 234 -10.06 19.65 -1.04
N ASN A 235 -9.03 19.22 -1.78
CA ASN A 235 -9.14 18.83 -3.19
C ASN A 235 -9.89 19.88 -4.04
N ASN A 236 -9.62 21.18 -3.79
CA ASN A 236 -10.31 22.30 -4.40
C ASN A 236 -9.33 23.23 -5.12
N SER A 237 -9.33 23.17 -6.45
CA SER A 237 -8.45 23.99 -7.29
C SER A 237 -8.77 25.48 -7.30
N ASP A 238 -9.98 25.88 -6.91
CA ASP A 238 -10.37 27.30 -6.93
C ASP A 238 -9.52 28.12 -5.95
N TRP A 239 -9.04 27.48 -4.89
CA TRP A 239 -8.17 28.09 -3.89
C TRP A 239 -6.80 28.47 -4.46
N CYS A 240 -6.34 27.82 -5.54
CA CYS A 240 -5.10 28.20 -6.22
C CYS A 240 -5.16 29.66 -6.75
N SER A 241 -6.35 30.17 -7.06
CA SER A 241 -6.56 31.53 -7.60
C SER A 241 -6.51 32.64 -6.55
N LEU A 242 -6.49 32.28 -5.27
CA LEU A 242 -6.40 33.24 -4.17
C LEU A 242 -4.96 33.66 -3.86
N ALA A 243 -3.97 32.88 -4.33
CA ALA A 243 -2.57 33.23 -4.25
C ALA A 243 -2.21 34.34 -5.26
N GLU A 244 -1.12 35.06 -4.98
CA GLU A 244 -0.61 36.14 -5.85
C GLU A 244 -0.30 35.61 -7.27
N ASP A 245 -0.69 36.36 -8.31
CA ASP A 245 -0.39 35.98 -9.69
C ASP A 245 1.14 35.90 -9.89
N GLY A 246 1.59 34.82 -10.52
CA GLY A 246 3.01 34.55 -10.67
C GLY A 246 3.67 33.79 -9.51
N SER A 247 2.95 33.58 -8.40
CA SER A 247 3.49 32.90 -7.23
C SER A 247 3.90 31.44 -7.55
N PRO A 248 5.07 30.97 -7.09
CA PRO A 248 5.48 29.58 -7.28
C PRO A 248 4.49 28.59 -6.65
N TYR A 249 3.80 28.97 -5.57
CA TYR A 249 2.79 28.13 -4.92
C TYR A 249 1.51 28.04 -5.75
N ALA A 250 1.06 29.15 -6.34
CA ALA A 250 -0.07 29.16 -7.28
C ALA A 250 0.20 28.26 -8.50
N ASN A 251 1.36 28.42 -9.13
CA ASN A 251 1.77 27.63 -10.29
C ASN A 251 1.82 26.13 -10.01
N SER A 252 2.46 25.77 -8.88
CA SER A 252 2.54 24.38 -8.43
C SER A 252 1.13 23.83 -8.10
N CYS A 253 0.26 24.65 -7.50
CA CYS A 253 -1.12 24.29 -7.21
C CYS A 253 -1.91 23.97 -8.50
N TYR A 254 -1.87 24.85 -9.50
CA TYR A 254 -2.52 24.60 -10.80
C TYR A 254 -1.96 23.37 -11.52
N ALA A 255 -0.64 23.16 -11.49
CA ALA A 255 -0.02 21.99 -12.11
C ALA A 255 -0.45 20.68 -11.44
N HIS A 256 -0.52 20.66 -10.10
CA HIS A 256 -1.01 19.51 -9.36
C HIS A 256 -2.45 19.16 -9.74
N PHE A 257 -3.35 20.14 -9.74
CA PHE A 257 -4.76 19.89 -10.07
C PHE A 257 -4.99 19.62 -11.55
N ALA A 258 -4.21 20.22 -12.46
CA ALA A 258 -4.25 19.89 -13.88
C ALA A 258 -4.05 18.40 -14.09
N TYR A 259 -3.04 17.82 -13.44
CA TYR A 259 -2.77 16.39 -13.46
C TYR A 259 -3.87 15.58 -12.75
N LEU A 260 -4.17 15.89 -11.48
CA LEU A 260 -5.08 15.11 -10.64
C LEU A 260 -6.50 15.03 -11.23
N GLN A 261 -6.98 16.13 -11.82
CA GLN A 261 -8.32 16.22 -12.41
C GLN A 261 -8.34 15.87 -13.91
N GLY A 262 -7.20 15.56 -14.54
CA GLY A 262 -7.11 15.34 -15.98
C GLY A 262 -7.52 16.57 -16.80
N SER A 263 -7.30 17.77 -16.28
CA SER A 263 -7.78 19.04 -16.85
C SER A 263 -6.60 19.95 -17.22
N PRO A 264 -6.07 19.87 -18.46
CA PRO A 264 -4.95 20.72 -18.87
C PRO A 264 -5.31 22.20 -18.91
N PHE A 265 -6.60 22.53 -18.92
CA PHE A 265 -7.06 23.93 -18.92
C PHE A 265 -6.65 24.72 -17.68
N LEU A 266 -6.40 24.06 -16.55
CA LEU A 266 -5.92 24.72 -15.33
C LEU A 266 -4.53 25.34 -15.51
N CYS A 267 -3.69 24.76 -16.39
CA CYS A 267 -2.36 25.31 -16.68
C CYS A 267 -2.41 26.73 -17.26
N ARG A 268 -3.53 27.17 -17.84
CA ARG A 268 -3.64 28.54 -18.40
C ARG A 268 -3.51 29.64 -17.34
N TYR A 269 -3.76 29.31 -16.07
CA TYR A 269 -3.69 30.25 -14.95
C TYR A 269 -2.30 30.35 -14.32
N ALA A 270 -1.36 29.47 -14.70
CA ALA A 270 0.02 29.58 -14.27
C ALA A 270 0.70 30.78 -14.97
N SER A 271 1.58 31.46 -14.23
CA SER A 271 2.31 32.66 -14.64
C SER A 271 3.68 32.67 -13.96
N PRO A 272 4.78 33.14 -14.59
CA PRO A 272 4.86 33.63 -15.95
C PRO A 272 4.73 32.50 -16.99
N GLU A 273 4.83 32.86 -18.27
CA GLU A 273 4.73 31.92 -19.41
C GLU A 273 5.56 30.64 -19.23
N VAL A 274 6.77 30.73 -18.66
CA VAL A 274 7.63 29.58 -18.43
C VAL A 274 6.98 28.55 -17.50
N GLU A 275 6.31 29.01 -16.43
CA GLU A 275 5.63 28.11 -15.49
C GLU A 275 4.36 27.49 -16.09
N ARG A 276 3.64 28.24 -16.93
CA ARG A 276 2.54 27.73 -17.74
C ARG A 276 2.99 26.63 -18.71
N ASP A 277 4.09 26.88 -19.41
CA ASP A 277 4.69 25.93 -20.34
C ASP A 277 5.14 24.66 -19.61
N ASN A 278 5.77 24.81 -18.43
CA ASN A 278 6.13 23.69 -17.56
C ASN A 278 4.90 22.90 -17.09
N CYS A 279 3.80 23.58 -16.76
CA CYS A 279 2.55 22.92 -16.37
C CYS A 279 2.00 22.03 -17.50
N TYR A 280 1.85 22.56 -18.71
CA TYR A 280 1.39 21.78 -19.87
C TYR A 280 2.34 20.63 -20.21
N MET A 281 3.65 20.86 -20.10
CA MET A 281 4.67 19.84 -20.34
C MET A 281 4.54 18.70 -19.33
N ASN A 282 4.55 18.99 -18.03
CA ASN A 282 4.43 17.99 -16.97
C ASN A 282 3.11 17.22 -17.08
N TYR A 283 2.00 17.91 -17.35
CA TYR A 283 0.71 17.28 -17.61
C TYR A 283 0.80 16.27 -18.77
N SER A 284 1.39 16.69 -19.89
CA SER A 284 1.51 15.84 -21.09
C SER A 284 2.35 14.60 -20.81
N ILE A 285 3.49 14.76 -20.12
CA ILE A 285 4.41 13.67 -19.76
C ILE A 285 3.70 12.67 -18.85
N SER A 286 3.09 13.13 -17.76
CA SER A 286 2.48 12.27 -16.75
C SER A 286 1.21 11.56 -17.24
N THR A 287 0.49 12.12 -18.22
CA THR A 287 -0.74 11.52 -18.77
C THR A 287 -0.54 10.81 -20.10
N GLY A 288 0.62 10.96 -20.73
CA GLY A 288 0.89 10.50 -22.09
C GLY A 288 0.10 11.24 -23.17
N ASN A 289 -0.54 12.37 -22.84
CA ASN A 289 -1.32 13.17 -23.79
C ASN A 289 -0.44 14.21 -24.50
N TYR A 290 0.26 13.77 -25.56
CA TYR A 290 1.14 14.64 -26.35
C TYR A 290 0.41 15.80 -27.05
N SER A 291 -0.92 15.72 -27.20
CA SER A 291 -1.66 16.76 -27.91
C SER A 291 -1.69 18.09 -27.16
N GLU A 292 -1.44 18.07 -25.84
CA GLU A 292 -1.34 19.28 -25.00
C GLU A 292 0.03 19.97 -25.12
N CYS A 293 1.08 19.28 -25.58
CA CYS A 293 2.38 19.91 -25.86
C CYS A 293 2.27 21.06 -26.87
N LYS A 294 1.26 21.07 -27.75
CA LYS A 294 1.04 22.18 -28.69
C LYS A 294 0.72 23.52 -28.01
N ARG A 295 0.27 23.48 -26.75
CA ARG A 295 -0.02 24.67 -25.92
C ARG A 295 1.22 25.29 -25.30
N VAL A 296 2.34 24.56 -25.28
CA VAL A 296 3.64 25.08 -24.86
C VAL A 296 4.10 26.12 -25.88
N ILE A 297 4.30 27.36 -25.43
CA ILE A 297 4.63 28.50 -26.30
C ILE A 297 6.11 28.47 -26.66
N ASN A 298 6.97 28.26 -25.66
CA ASN A 298 8.40 28.16 -25.84
C ASN A 298 8.74 26.96 -26.75
N SER A 299 9.28 27.24 -27.92
CA SER A 299 9.57 26.22 -28.94
C SER A 299 10.53 25.12 -28.49
N LEU A 300 11.49 25.45 -27.60
CA LEU A 300 12.45 24.49 -27.04
C LEU A 300 11.74 23.55 -26.05
N LEU A 301 10.99 24.12 -25.08
CA LEU A 301 10.21 23.34 -24.13
C LEU A 301 9.13 22.50 -24.83
N ARG A 302 8.52 23.02 -25.90
CA ARG A 302 7.55 22.27 -26.69
C ARG A 302 8.17 21.04 -27.36
N SER A 303 9.36 21.20 -27.93
CA SER A 303 10.09 20.10 -28.55
C SER A 303 10.50 19.06 -27.48
N GLN A 304 10.94 19.53 -26.31
CA GLN A 304 11.21 18.66 -25.17
C GLN A 304 9.95 17.92 -24.71
N CYS A 305 8.81 18.58 -24.60
CA CYS A 305 7.53 17.97 -24.23
C CYS A 305 7.20 16.78 -25.15
N TYR A 306 7.19 16.97 -26.46
CA TYR A 306 6.91 15.88 -27.40
C TYR A 306 7.90 14.71 -27.28
N PHE A 307 9.17 15.02 -27.06
CA PHE A 307 10.22 14.02 -26.88
C PHE A 307 10.02 13.20 -25.61
N GLU A 308 9.86 13.85 -24.46
CA GLU A 308 9.69 13.19 -23.16
C GLU A 308 8.38 12.39 -23.11
N VAL A 309 7.29 12.91 -23.69
CA VAL A 309 6.04 12.14 -23.80
C VAL A 309 6.24 10.87 -24.62
N ALA A 310 6.97 10.95 -25.75
CA ALA A 310 7.27 9.77 -26.56
C ALA A 310 8.09 8.75 -25.78
N PHE A 311 9.11 9.21 -25.07
CA PHE A 311 10.08 8.40 -24.35
C PHE A 311 9.48 7.73 -23.11
N ASP A 312 8.85 8.50 -22.23
CA ASP A 312 8.32 8.02 -20.95
C ASP A 312 7.05 7.17 -21.10
N ASN A 313 6.32 7.34 -22.21
CA ASN A 313 5.07 6.62 -22.46
C ASN A 313 5.15 5.61 -23.61
N GLY A 314 6.31 5.46 -24.26
CA GLY A 314 6.47 4.55 -25.40
C GLY A 314 5.58 4.88 -26.62
N ASP A 315 5.15 6.15 -26.77
CA ASP A 315 4.19 6.58 -27.79
C ASP A 315 4.86 7.37 -28.92
N LEU A 316 5.23 6.67 -30.00
CA LEU A 316 5.98 7.23 -31.13
C LEU A 316 5.22 8.34 -31.87
N ARG A 317 3.90 8.44 -31.73
CA ARG A 317 3.08 9.49 -32.37
C ARG A 317 3.54 10.88 -31.96
N SER A 318 4.00 11.02 -30.73
CA SER A 318 4.52 12.29 -30.20
C SER A 318 5.76 12.77 -30.98
N CYS A 319 6.59 11.84 -31.47
CA CYS A 319 7.76 12.19 -32.28
C CYS A 319 7.37 12.83 -33.63
N ASN A 320 6.18 12.55 -34.19
CA ASN A 320 5.73 13.11 -35.47
C ASN A 320 5.69 14.64 -35.46
N ALA A 321 5.43 15.24 -34.29
CA ALA A 321 5.38 16.68 -34.11
C ALA A 321 6.77 17.36 -34.14
N LEU A 322 7.85 16.59 -34.07
CA LEU A 322 9.23 17.09 -34.18
C LEU A 322 9.63 17.22 -35.65
N THR A 323 10.38 18.27 -35.98
CA THR A 323 10.92 18.50 -37.32
C THR A 323 12.36 18.00 -37.43
N SER A 324 13.29 18.58 -36.67
CA SER A 324 14.73 18.27 -36.73
C SER A 324 15.15 17.09 -35.84
N ALA A 325 14.44 16.84 -34.74
CA ALA A 325 14.79 15.81 -33.74
C ALA A 325 14.00 14.51 -33.89
N ARG A 326 13.14 14.40 -34.91
CA ARG A 326 12.19 13.28 -35.07
C ARG A 326 12.88 11.92 -35.16
N THR A 327 13.87 11.79 -36.03
CA THR A 327 14.65 10.56 -36.23
C THR A 327 15.30 10.09 -34.93
N ASN A 328 15.87 11.03 -34.16
CA ASN A 328 16.47 10.72 -32.87
C ASN A 328 15.42 10.29 -31.83
N CYS A 329 14.26 10.94 -31.83
CA CYS A 329 13.11 10.57 -30.99
C CYS A 329 12.67 9.12 -31.26
N TYR A 330 12.39 8.74 -32.51
CA TYR A 330 12.03 7.36 -32.83
C TYR A 330 13.09 6.36 -32.38
N ASN A 331 14.37 6.65 -32.64
CA ASN A 331 15.45 5.77 -32.26
C ASN A 331 15.46 5.53 -30.75
N LEU A 332 15.41 6.60 -29.95
CA LEU A 332 15.47 6.50 -28.49
C LEU A 332 14.23 5.84 -27.89
N VAL A 333 13.05 6.09 -28.43
CA VAL A 333 11.83 5.40 -28.01
C VAL A 333 11.94 3.91 -28.34
N ILE A 334 12.36 3.54 -29.56
CA ILE A 334 12.46 2.14 -30.01
C ILE A 334 13.62 1.38 -29.36
N THR A 335 14.69 2.02 -28.92
CA THR A 335 15.77 1.33 -28.18
C THR A 335 15.68 1.48 -26.66
N GLY A 336 14.71 2.25 -26.16
CA GLY A 336 14.52 2.52 -24.73
C GLY A 336 14.01 1.31 -23.95
N THR A 337 13.88 1.48 -22.64
CA THR A 337 13.40 0.45 -21.71
C THR A 337 11.88 0.46 -21.50
N VAL A 338 11.22 1.57 -21.84
CA VAL A 338 9.77 1.72 -21.73
C VAL A 338 9.09 0.94 -22.86
N PRO A 339 8.20 -0.03 -22.57
CA PRO A 339 7.49 -0.80 -23.59
C PRO A 339 6.75 0.10 -24.59
N ILE A 340 6.65 -0.35 -25.84
CA ILE A 340 5.91 0.38 -26.86
C ILE A 340 4.43 0.34 -26.48
N LYS A 341 3.80 1.53 -26.40
CA LYS A 341 2.46 1.72 -25.84
C LYS A 341 1.40 0.86 -26.50
N SER A 342 1.45 0.79 -27.83
CA SER A 342 0.41 0.18 -28.64
C SER A 342 0.93 -0.10 -30.06
N ILE A 343 0.25 -0.97 -30.80
CA ILE A 343 0.58 -1.22 -32.21
C ILE A 343 0.25 0.01 -33.07
N GLU A 344 -0.78 0.77 -32.70
CA GLU A 344 -1.19 2.03 -33.33
C GLU A 344 -0.05 3.06 -33.30
N SER A 345 0.71 3.10 -32.20
CA SER A 345 1.91 3.94 -32.10
C SER A 345 2.95 3.59 -33.19
N CYS A 346 3.04 2.34 -33.63
CA CYS A 346 3.86 1.97 -34.78
C CYS A 346 3.20 2.35 -36.11
N HIS A 347 1.90 2.10 -36.29
CA HIS A 347 1.18 2.41 -37.54
C HIS A 347 1.28 3.90 -37.93
N GLU A 348 1.23 4.79 -36.95
CA GLU A 348 1.21 6.24 -37.17
C GLU A 348 2.60 6.89 -37.33
N VAL A 349 3.68 6.11 -37.40
CA VAL A 349 5.03 6.64 -37.68
C VAL A 349 5.07 7.25 -39.09
N MET A 350 5.25 8.58 -39.19
CA MET A 350 5.22 9.30 -40.47
C MET A 350 6.38 8.96 -41.41
N ASP A 351 7.58 8.74 -40.86
CA ASP A 351 8.75 8.33 -41.64
C ASP A 351 8.83 6.80 -41.66
N VAL A 352 7.96 6.22 -42.51
CA VAL A 352 7.68 4.78 -42.64
C VAL A 352 8.96 3.94 -42.56
N GLN A 353 10.05 4.37 -43.21
CA GLN A 353 11.32 3.64 -43.25
C GLN A 353 12.50 4.39 -42.63
N PRO A 354 13.34 3.73 -41.79
CA PRO A 354 13.25 2.35 -41.29
C PRO A 354 12.48 2.21 -39.96
N TRP A 355 11.91 3.29 -39.43
CA TRP A 355 11.46 3.38 -38.03
C TRP A 355 10.19 2.58 -37.76
N GLN A 356 9.24 2.55 -38.70
CA GLN A 356 8.00 1.80 -38.54
C GLN A 356 8.27 0.30 -38.37
N TYR A 357 9.15 -0.27 -39.20
CA TYR A 357 9.49 -1.69 -39.12
C TYR A 357 10.23 -2.04 -37.84
N ARG A 358 11.18 -1.19 -37.44
CA ARG A 358 11.88 -1.37 -36.15
C ARG A 358 10.91 -1.33 -34.97
N CYS A 359 9.88 -0.47 -35.03
CA CYS A 359 8.81 -0.43 -34.04
C CYS A 359 8.04 -1.76 -33.98
N TYR A 360 7.55 -2.26 -35.13
CA TYR A 360 6.84 -3.55 -35.17
C TYR A 360 7.69 -4.71 -34.65
N MET A 361 8.96 -4.79 -35.06
CA MET A 361 9.88 -5.84 -34.58
C MET A 361 10.03 -5.83 -33.07
N ARG A 362 10.14 -4.64 -32.47
CA ARG A 362 10.23 -4.50 -31.02
C ARG A 362 8.91 -4.87 -30.35
N PHE A 363 7.80 -4.32 -30.81
CA PHE A 363 6.49 -4.59 -30.22
C PHE A 363 6.11 -6.07 -30.33
N ALA A 364 6.41 -6.73 -31.47
CA ALA A 364 6.27 -8.17 -31.64
C ALA A 364 7.01 -8.93 -30.53
N SER A 365 8.27 -8.56 -30.27
CA SER A 365 9.12 -9.19 -29.25
C SER A 365 8.58 -8.97 -27.84
N GLU A 366 8.10 -7.77 -27.51
CA GLU A 366 7.53 -7.44 -26.20
C GLU A 366 6.24 -8.22 -25.92
N GLN A 367 5.41 -8.43 -26.95
CA GLN A 367 4.15 -9.16 -26.84
C GLN A 367 4.30 -10.68 -27.06
N ASN A 368 5.51 -11.16 -27.34
CA ASN A 368 5.78 -12.52 -27.80
C ASN A 368 4.82 -12.98 -28.92
N ASN A 369 4.52 -12.09 -29.87
CA ASN A 369 3.52 -12.32 -30.90
C ASN A 369 4.09 -12.17 -32.31
N ARG A 370 4.38 -13.31 -32.95
CA ARG A 370 4.94 -13.39 -34.30
C ARG A 370 4.05 -12.76 -35.38
N SER A 371 2.72 -12.79 -35.24
CA SER A 371 1.80 -12.23 -36.25
C SER A 371 1.99 -10.73 -36.48
N ILE A 372 2.59 -10.03 -35.52
CA ILE A 372 2.90 -8.60 -35.64
C ILE A 372 3.99 -8.36 -36.72
N CYS A 373 4.84 -9.35 -37.01
CA CYS A 373 5.80 -9.28 -38.09
C CYS A 373 5.13 -9.19 -39.48
N ASP A 374 3.87 -9.62 -39.62
CA ASP A 374 3.14 -9.59 -40.90
C ASP A 374 2.78 -8.15 -41.33
N PHE A 375 2.80 -7.18 -40.40
CA PHE A 375 2.65 -5.76 -40.72
C PHE A 375 3.90 -5.16 -41.39
N ILE A 376 5.03 -5.87 -41.42
CA ILE A 376 6.26 -5.43 -42.06
C ILE A 376 6.22 -5.79 -43.55
N THR A 377 6.07 -4.77 -44.39
CA THR A 377 5.94 -5.01 -45.85
C THR A 377 7.27 -5.35 -46.53
N ASP A 378 8.39 -4.81 -46.03
CA ASP A 378 9.72 -5.16 -46.54
C ASP A 378 10.14 -6.57 -46.10
N ALA A 379 10.49 -7.40 -47.07
CA ALA A 379 10.80 -8.80 -46.84
C ALA A 379 12.00 -8.99 -45.89
N LYS A 380 13.05 -8.17 -46.02
CA LYS A 380 14.25 -8.30 -45.19
C LYS A 380 13.93 -8.05 -43.72
N TYR A 381 13.24 -6.94 -43.41
CA TYR A 381 12.86 -6.64 -42.03
C TYR A 381 11.84 -7.64 -41.47
N ARG A 382 10.93 -8.16 -42.30
CA ARG A 382 9.95 -9.18 -41.90
C ARG A 382 10.64 -10.51 -41.55
N ASP A 383 11.63 -10.91 -42.34
CA ASP A 383 12.40 -12.12 -42.08
C ASP A 383 13.25 -11.97 -40.81
N ASP A 384 13.92 -10.83 -40.63
CA ASP A 384 14.65 -10.50 -39.39
C ASP A 384 13.73 -10.51 -38.16
N CYS A 385 12.47 -10.09 -38.30
CA CYS A 385 11.45 -10.13 -37.25
C CYS A 385 11.09 -11.58 -36.90
N ASN A 386 10.75 -12.39 -37.90
CA ASN A 386 10.34 -13.79 -37.75
C ASN A 386 11.46 -14.65 -37.14
N PHE A 387 12.72 -14.36 -37.48
CA PHE A 387 13.88 -15.09 -36.97
C PHE A 387 13.99 -15.04 -35.44
N LYS A 388 13.55 -13.95 -34.79
CA LYS A 388 13.60 -13.82 -33.32
C LYS A 388 12.64 -14.76 -32.56
N PHE A 389 11.70 -15.40 -33.26
CA PHE A 389 10.71 -16.32 -32.68
C PHE A 389 10.98 -17.79 -33.04
N SER A 390 12.06 -18.05 -33.78
CA SER A 390 12.53 -19.40 -34.12
C SER A 390 13.57 -19.85 -33.11
#